data_AF-X1ASA9-F1
#
_entry.id   AF-X1ASA9-F1
#
_cell.length_a   1.000
_cell.length_b   1.000
_cell.length_c   1.000
_cell.angle_alpha   90.00
_cell.angle_beta   90.00
_cell.angle_gamma   90.00
#
_symmetry.space_group_name_H-M   'P 1'
#
loop_
_entity.id
_entity.type
_entity.pdbx_description
1 polymer ?
#
loop_
_entity_poly.entity_id
_entity_poly.type
_entity_poly.pdbx_seq_one_letter_code
_entity_poly.pdbx_strand_id
1 'polypeptide(L)'
;ATEYHSPGENGTIYAHVLYPNGTPANSATLNLTLWDSDGGKELDNVAMVYVAGSNGLYRYNFTAPAVSGVYAVDVESTNPMI
;
A
#
# COMPACT_ATOMS: atom_id res chain seq x y z
N ALA A 1 -3.36 -2.89 10.21
CA ALA A 1 -2.23 -3.56 10.88
C ALA A 1 -1.95 -4.86 10.15
N THR A 2 -0.72 -5.03 9.68
CA THR A 2 -0.24 -6.28 9.07
C THR A 2 0.81 -6.88 10.01
N GLU A 3 0.71 -8.18 10.29
CA GLU A 3 1.67 -8.94 11.10
C GLU A 3 2.66 -9.64 10.15
N TYR A 4 3.96 -9.48 10.40
CA TYR A 4 5.01 -10.17 9.65
C TYR A 4 5.67 -11.24 10.52
N HIS A 5 5.49 -12.50 10.12
CA HIS A 5 5.95 -13.66 10.89
C HIS A 5 7.43 -14.00 10.68
N SER A 6 8.11 -13.49 9.64
CA SER A 6 9.54 -13.76 9.42
C SER A 6 10.27 -12.60 8.71
N PRO A 7 11.40 -12.12 9.28
CA PRO A 7 12.30 -11.17 8.62
C PRO A 7 12.69 -11.62 7.21
N GLY A 8 12.61 -10.72 6.23
CA GLY A 8 13.04 -11.02 4.85
C GLY A 8 12.03 -11.79 3.99
N GLU A 9 10.82 -12.08 4.49
CA GLU A 9 9.77 -12.69 3.68
C GLU A 9 9.22 -11.70 2.64
N ASN A 10 8.88 -12.19 1.45
CA ASN A 10 8.21 -11.36 0.45
C ASN A 10 6.74 -11.15 0.84
N GLY A 11 6.35 -9.90 1.02
CA GLY A 11 4.97 -9.49 1.26
C GLY A 11 4.36 -8.76 0.07
N THR A 12 3.03 -8.68 0.07
CA THR A 12 2.28 -7.84 -0.87
C THR A 12 1.21 -7.06 -0.14
N ILE A 13 1.16 -5.75 -0.37
CA ILE A 13 0.10 -4.87 0.11
C ILE A 13 -0.84 -4.57 -1.06
N TYR A 14 -2.14 -4.72 -0.83
CA TYR A 14 -3.18 -4.33 -1.77
C TYR A 14 -3.96 -3.13 -1.24
N ALA A 15 -4.30 -2.20 -2.13
CA ALA A 15 -5.20 -1.09 -1.87
C ALA A 15 -6.31 -1.07 -2.93
N HIS A 16 -7.55 -0.87 -2.51
CA HIS A 16 -8.71 -0.73 -3.40
C HIS A 16 -9.22 0.71 -3.34
N VAL A 17 -9.28 1.36 -4.50
CA VAL A 17 -9.65 2.77 -4.59
C VAL A 17 -10.87 2.93 -5.49
N LEU A 18 -11.87 3.63 -4.95
CA LEU A 18 -13.10 3.98 -5.63
C LEU A 18 -13.26 5.50 -5.65
N TYR A 19 -13.93 6.01 -6.68
CA TYR A 19 -14.45 7.38 -6.68
C TYR A 19 -15.66 7.49 -5.72
N PRO A 20 -16.11 8.71 -5.37
CA PRO A 20 -17.25 8.91 -4.46
C PRO A 20 -18.57 8.27 -4.93
N ASN A 21 -18.74 8.08 -6.24
CA ASN A 21 -19.90 7.39 -6.84
C ASN A 21 -19.79 5.85 -6.79
N GLY A 22 -18.72 5.31 -6.20
CA GLY A 22 -18.45 3.88 -6.09
C GLY A 22 -17.83 3.24 -7.34
N THR A 23 -17.53 3.99 -8.41
CA THR A 23 -16.85 3.43 -9.59
C THR A 23 -15.35 3.26 -9.36
N PRO A 24 -14.69 2.27 -9.99
CA PRO A 24 -13.26 2.04 -9.82
C PRO A 24 -12.38 3.19 -10.27
N ALA A 25 -11.41 3.58 -9.44
CA ALA A 25 -10.39 4.58 -9.79
C ALA A 25 -9.15 3.91 -10.40
N ASN A 26 -9.26 3.47 -11.67
CA ASN A 26 -8.21 2.71 -12.36
C ASN A 26 -6.99 3.53 -12.80
N SER A 27 -7.07 4.86 -12.70
CA SER A 27 -6.02 5.80 -13.13
C SER A 27 -5.56 6.73 -12.00
N ALA A 28 -5.83 6.36 -10.75
CA ALA A 28 -5.30 7.06 -9.58
C ALA A 28 -3.78 6.86 -9.45
N THR A 29 -3.10 7.85 -8.86
CA THR A 29 -1.73 7.72 -8.37
C THR A 29 -1.77 7.40 -6.89
N LEU A 30 -1.26 6.23 -6.51
CA LEU A 30 -1.17 5.80 -5.12
C LEU A 30 0.28 5.75 -4.65
N ASN A 31 0.54 6.38 -3.51
CA ASN A 31 1.79 6.25 -2.78
C ASN A 31 1.55 5.59 -1.42
N LEU A 32 2.51 4.80 -0.97
CA LEU A 32 2.45 4.03 0.26
C LEU A 32 3.60 4.41 1.17
N THR A 33 3.31 4.58 2.45
CA THR A 33 4.29 4.71 3.52
C THR A 33 4.06 3.58 4.53
N LEU A 34 5.13 2.87 4.87
CA LEU A 34 5.10 1.79 5.87
C LEU A 34 5.80 2.29 7.14
N TRP A 35 5.03 2.39 8.22
CA TRP A 35 5.49 2.87 9.51
C TRP A 35 5.71 1.69 10.46
N ASP A 36 6.82 1.72 11.20
CA ASP A 36 7.05 0.84 12.35
C ASP A 36 6.27 1.32 13.59
N SER A 37 6.31 0.52 14.66
CA SER A 37 5.62 0.84 15.91
C SER A 37 6.21 2.01 16.70
N ASP A 38 7.47 2.36 16.43
CA ASP A 38 8.20 3.45 17.07
C ASP A 38 8.06 4.78 16.30
N GLY A 39 7.33 4.77 15.17
CA GLY A 39 7.09 5.91 14.30
C GLY A 39 8.18 6.14 13.24
N GLY A 40 9.12 5.21 13.10
CA GLY A 40 10.05 5.18 11.97
C GLY A 40 9.35 4.71 10.68
N LYS A 41 9.99 4.98 9.55
CA LYS A 41 9.50 4.60 8.22
C LYS A 41 10.41 3.54 7.61
N GLU A 42 9.82 2.40 7.28
CA GLU A 42 10.49 1.33 6.53
C GLU A 42 10.39 1.56 5.02
N LEU A 43 9.27 2.16 4.58
CA LEU A 43 9.05 2.62 3.21
C LEU A 43 8.50 4.04 3.30
N ASP A 44 8.99 4.94 2.45
CA ASP A 44 8.55 6.33 2.43
C ASP A 44 8.06 6.72 1.04
N ASN A 45 6.75 7.00 0.93
CA ASN A 45 6.10 7.52 -0.26
C ASN A 45 6.41 6.75 -1.57
N VAL A 46 6.35 5.41 -1.51
CA VAL A 46 6.62 4.54 -2.66
C VAL A 46 5.39 4.33 -3.52
N ALA A 47 5.55 4.39 -4.85
CA ALA A 47 4.42 4.26 -5.77
C ALA A 47 3.88 2.82 -5.81
N MET A 48 2.56 2.68 -5.70
CA MET A 48 1.86 1.40 -5.94
C MET A 48 1.52 1.24 -7.42
N VAL A 49 1.44 -0.01 -7.87
CA VAL A 49 1.17 -0.36 -9.28
C VAL A 49 -0.28 -0.81 -9.43
N TYR A 50 -1.00 -0.21 -10.36
CA TYR A 50 -2.35 -0.64 -10.74
C TYR A 50 -2.33 -2.10 -11.23
N VAL A 51 -3.26 -2.91 -10.73
CA VAL A 51 -3.45 -4.28 -11.19
C VAL A 51 -4.34 -4.24 -12.44
N ALA A 52 -3.73 -4.44 -13.61
CA ALA A 52 -4.42 -4.35 -14.90
C ALA A 52 -5.67 -5.23 -14.97
N GLY A 53 -6.79 -4.64 -15.42
CA GLY A 53 -8.08 -5.33 -15.54
C GLY A 53 -8.85 -5.48 -14.22
N SER A 54 -8.31 -4.95 -13.11
CA SER A 54 -9.02 -4.93 -11.83
C SER A 54 -10.00 -3.76 -11.71
N ASN A 55 -10.82 -3.80 -10.67
CA ASN A 55 -11.69 -2.70 -10.27
C ASN A 55 -10.95 -1.82 -9.25
N GLY A 56 -9.98 -1.01 -9.68
CA GLY A 56 -9.32 -0.03 -8.81
C GLY A 56 -8.39 -0.64 -7.77
N LEU A 57 -7.86 -1.86 -8.02
CA LEU A 57 -6.87 -2.47 -7.15
C LEU A 57 -5.46 -2.05 -7.56
N TYR A 58 -4.67 -1.71 -6.55
CA TYR A 58 -3.26 -1.39 -6.65
C TYR A 58 -2.48 -2.29 -5.71
N ARG A 59 -1.24 -2.62 -6.08
CA ARG A 59 -0.35 -3.43 -5.24
C ARG A 59 1.03 -2.83 -5.08
N TYR A 60 1.67 -3.17 -3.97
CA TYR A 60 3.09 -2.98 -3.76
C TYR A 60 3.69 -4.27 -3.20
N ASN A 61 4.73 -4.76 -3.86
CA ASN A 61 5.50 -5.90 -3.38
C ASN A 61 6.70 -5.37 -2.61
N PHE A 62 6.97 -5.94 -1.44
CA PHE A 62 8.06 -5.52 -0.58
C PHE A 62 8.64 -6.73 0.14
N THR A 63 9.81 -6.54 0.72
CA THR A 63 10.42 -7.50 1.61
C THR A 63 10.14 -7.05 3.05
N ALA A 64 9.60 -7.95 3.87
CA ALA A 64 9.30 -7.69 5.25
C ALA A 64 10.56 -7.18 6.00
N PRO A 65 10.43 -6.11 6.80
CA PRO A 65 11.54 -5.58 7.57
C PRO A 65 12.24 -6.65 8.43
N ALA A 66 13.50 -6.40 8.78
CA ALA A 66 14.31 -7.37 9.53
C ALA A 66 13.82 -7.59 10.96
N VAL A 67 13.04 -6.64 11.47
CA VAL A 67 12.45 -6.68 12.81
C VAL A 67 11.03 -7.20 12.68
N SER A 68 10.69 -8.25 13.44
CA SER A 68 9.31 -8.70 13.54
C SER A 68 8.51 -7.72 14.39
N GLY A 69 7.32 -7.34 13.91
CA GLY A 69 6.49 -6.37 14.58
C GLY A 69 5.19 -6.09 13.83
N VAL A 70 4.41 -5.17 14.39
CA VAL A 70 3.20 -4.65 13.76
C VAL A 70 3.56 -3.36 13.04
N TYR A 71 3.19 -3.30 11.77
CA TYR A 71 3.42 -2.12 10.94
C TYR A 71 2.10 -1.48 10.53
N ALA A 72 2.12 -0.15 10.42
CA ALA A 72 1.02 0.63 9.88
C ALA A 72 1.30 0.99 8.43
N VAL A 73 0.28 0.83 7.59
CA VAL A 73 0.32 1.21 6.18
C VAL A 73 -0.51 2.47 6.01
N ASP A 74 0.12 3.52 5.51
CA ASP A 74 -0.54 4.73 5.06
C ASP A 74 -0.54 4.76 3.53
N VAL A 75 -1.70 4.99 2.92
CA VAL A 75 -1.86 5.02 1.46
C VAL A 75 -2.51 6.33 1.08
N GLU A 76 -1.75 7.15 0.36
CA GLU A 76 -2.20 8.42 -0.17
C GLU A 76 -2.59 8.25 -1.64
N SER A 77 -3.80 8.71 -1.98
CA SER A 77 -4.26 8.83 -3.37
C SER A 77 -4.20 10.28 -3.81
N THR A 78 -3.31 10.59 -4.75
CA THR A 78 -3.34 11.89 -5.44
C THR A 78 -4.10 11.75 -6.74
N ASN A 79 -5.03 12.68 -6.98
CA ASN A 79 -5.84 12.78 -8.20
C ASN A 79 -6.97 11.75 -8.44
N PRO A 80 -7.84 11.39 -7.47
CA PRO A 80 -9.08 10.66 -7.77
C PRO A 80 -10.21 11.66 -8.11
N MET A 81 -10.00 12.54 -9.09
CA MET A 81 -11.06 13.41 -9.61
C MET A 81 -11.72 12.72 -10.81
N ILE A 82 -13.06 12.83 -10.90
CA ILE A 82 -13.85 12.43 -12.07
C ILE A 82 -13.69 13.49 -13.16
#